data_AF-A0A4P8L4C9-F1
#
_entry.id   AF-A0A4P8L4C9-F1
#
_cell.length_a   1.000
_cell.length_b   1.000
_cell.length_c   1.000
_cell.angle_alpha   90.00
_cell.angle_beta   90.00
_cell.angle_gamma   90.00
#
_symmetry.space_group_name_H-M   'P 1'
#
loop_
_entity.id
_entity.type
_entity.pdbx_description
1 polymer ?
#
loop_
_entity_poly.entity_id
_entity_poly.type
_entity_poly.pdbx_seq_one_letter_code
_entity_poly.pdbx_strand_id
1 'polypeptide(L)'
;MQSTTKDLRYLEAKDTFLEYAFLAVGHHFDSREGFNNYFDSIADDNRKSLFLRTASFYLFLIKRGDWVVDIPGSDKILDYLTNTYKYVGIFSLIESLSNEKFMDFYQFLVRRKSAISYPINDKNELDPIYERYKADYGSIKKCIAFFKALNPERQNALISQLEVRGTESSIESLAKCLYELRSKFVHEAELVHHMVDGTSVSFKGKKTIVCKLSIKDALIFFEEGLIEHFKDNNQI
;
A
#
# COMPACT_ATOMS: atom_id res chain seq x y z
N MET A 1 4.58 -22.89 -18.33
CA MET A 1 4.96 -21.53 -18.77
C MET A 1 3.73 -20.90 -19.41
N GLN A 2 2.97 -20.08 -18.67
CA GLN A 2 1.97 -19.23 -19.29
C GLN A 2 2.69 -17.99 -19.81
N SER A 3 2.58 -17.74 -21.11
CA SER A 3 2.89 -16.44 -21.70
C SER A 3 2.03 -15.40 -20.99
N THR A 4 2.62 -14.57 -20.14
CA THR A 4 1.97 -13.36 -19.64
C THR A 4 1.77 -12.43 -20.84
N THR A 5 0.60 -12.53 -21.46
CA THR A 5 0.16 -11.56 -22.47
C THR A 5 0.27 -10.17 -21.86
N LYS A 6 1.05 -9.29 -22.49
CA LYS A 6 1.24 -7.91 -22.02
C LYS A 6 -0.13 -7.21 -22.00
N ASP A 7 -0.57 -6.77 -20.81
CA ASP A 7 -1.83 -6.01 -20.67
C ASP A 7 -1.57 -4.54 -20.99
N LEU A 8 -1.68 -4.18 -22.26
CA LEU A 8 -1.43 -2.82 -22.78
C LEU A 8 -2.71 -2.00 -22.98
N ARG A 9 -3.88 -2.49 -22.56
CA ARG A 9 -5.19 -1.83 -22.76
C ARG A 9 -5.22 -0.37 -22.29
N TYR A 10 -4.52 -0.07 -21.20
CA TYR A 10 -4.45 1.30 -20.65
C TYR A 10 -3.59 2.22 -21.51
N LEU A 11 -2.54 1.68 -22.13
CA LEU A 11 -1.68 2.41 -23.06
C LEU A 11 -2.32 2.55 -24.44
N GLU A 12 -3.10 1.56 -24.89
CA GLU A 12 -3.91 1.65 -26.12
C GLU A 12 -4.93 2.81 -26.04
N ALA A 13 -5.47 3.08 -24.86
CA ALA A 13 -6.32 4.23 -24.57
C ALA A 13 -5.57 5.37 -23.86
N LYS A 14 -4.28 5.60 -24.22
CA LYS A 14 -3.36 6.54 -23.56
C LYS A 14 -3.99 7.88 -23.22
N ASP A 15 -4.62 8.55 -24.18
CA ASP A 15 -5.12 9.93 -23.97
C ASP A 15 -6.10 10.03 -22.81
N THR A 16 -7.02 9.05 -22.69
CA THR A 16 -8.01 9.01 -21.61
C THR A 16 -7.37 8.69 -20.28
N PHE A 17 -6.52 7.66 -20.23
CA PHE A 17 -5.90 7.23 -18.98
C PHE A 17 -4.80 8.19 -18.50
N LEU A 18 -4.13 8.89 -19.41
CA LEU A 18 -3.16 9.93 -19.08
C LEU A 18 -3.85 11.14 -18.45
N GLU A 19 -5.06 11.49 -18.92
CA GLU A 19 -5.90 12.49 -18.25
C GLU A 19 -6.28 12.05 -16.83
N TYR A 20 -6.71 10.79 -16.66
CA TYR A 20 -7.02 10.25 -15.33
C TYR A 20 -5.79 10.24 -14.42
N ALA A 21 -4.63 9.86 -14.93
CA ALA A 21 -3.39 9.90 -14.18
C ALA A 21 -3.01 11.34 -13.79
N PHE A 22 -3.23 12.33 -14.65
CA PHE A 22 -3.02 13.73 -14.29
C PHE A 22 -4.01 14.20 -13.20
N LEU A 23 -5.29 13.83 -13.29
CA LEU A 23 -6.26 14.13 -12.23
C LEU A 23 -5.93 13.43 -10.90
N ALA A 24 -5.28 12.26 -10.98
CA ALA A 24 -4.82 11.52 -9.83
C ALA A 24 -3.64 12.20 -9.13
N VAL A 25 -2.54 12.45 -9.84
CA VAL A 25 -1.26 12.84 -9.22
C VAL A 25 -0.67 14.16 -9.76
N GLY A 26 -1.32 14.79 -10.73
CA GLY A 26 -0.78 15.95 -11.47
C GLY A 26 -0.46 17.17 -10.60
N HIS A 27 -1.10 17.31 -9.44
CA HIS A 27 -0.82 18.40 -8.48
C HIS A 27 0.56 18.30 -7.80
N HIS A 28 1.25 17.16 -7.92
CA HIS A 28 2.65 17.00 -7.50
C HIS A 28 3.65 17.53 -8.53
N PHE A 29 3.17 18.02 -9.67
CA PHE A 29 3.99 18.54 -10.76
C PHE A 29 3.70 20.03 -10.95
N ASP A 30 4.73 20.81 -11.26
CA ASP A 30 4.60 22.26 -11.48
C ASP A 30 3.70 22.59 -12.70
N SER A 31 3.57 21.66 -13.65
CA SER A 31 2.76 21.83 -14.84
C SER A 31 2.32 20.50 -15.46
N ARG A 32 1.32 20.57 -16.35
CA ARG A 32 0.90 19.43 -17.18
C ARG A 32 2.04 18.91 -18.07
N GLU A 33 2.88 19.81 -18.55
CA GLU A 33 4.07 19.44 -19.33
C GLU A 33 5.07 18.66 -18.47
N GLY A 34 5.32 19.09 -17.23
CA GLY A 34 6.16 18.37 -16.27
C GLY A 34 5.67 16.94 -16.02
N PHE A 35 4.35 16.78 -15.85
CA PHE A 35 3.72 15.46 -15.74
C PHE A 35 3.89 14.60 -17.00
N ASN A 36 3.69 15.17 -18.19
CA ASN A 36 3.86 14.43 -19.44
C ASN A 36 5.31 13.98 -19.64
N ASN A 37 6.28 14.86 -19.34
CA ASN A 37 7.71 14.53 -19.39
C ASN A 37 8.06 13.39 -18.42
N TYR A 38 7.49 13.43 -17.20
CA TYR A 38 7.61 12.34 -16.24
C TYR A 38 7.04 11.03 -16.81
N PHE A 39 5.83 11.04 -17.34
CA PHE A 39 5.21 9.83 -17.92
C PHE A 39 6.04 9.27 -19.08
N ASP A 40 6.54 10.14 -19.96
CA ASP A 40 7.33 9.72 -21.11
C ASP A 40 8.69 9.15 -20.70
N SER A 41 9.23 9.55 -19.55
CA SER A 41 10.48 9.03 -18.96
C SER A 41 10.37 7.61 -18.39
N ILE A 42 9.16 7.08 -18.17
CA ILE A 42 8.96 5.72 -17.66
C ILE A 42 9.51 4.71 -18.68
N ALA A 43 10.38 3.81 -18.22
CA ALA A 43 11.26 2.99 -19.06
C ALA A 43 10.59 2.19 -20.21
N ASP A 44 9.45 1.54 -19.95
CA ASP A 44 8.81 0.65 -20.92
C ASP A 44 7.28 0.70 -20.91
N ASP A 45 6.67 0.22 -22.00
CA ASP A 45 5.22 0.24 -22.21
C ASP A 45 4.43 -0.54 -21.15
N ASN A 46 4.99 -1.61 -20.57
CA ASN A 46 4.30 -2.34 -19.50
C ASN A 46 4.28 -1.49 -18.23
N ARG A 47 5.39 -0.83 -17.89
CA ARG A 47 5.45 0.10 -16.75
C ARG A 47 4.53 1.30 -16.97
N LYS A 48 4.48 1.85 -18.18
CA LYS A 48 3.52 2.92 -18.55
C LYS A 48 2.08 2.45 -18.39
N SER A 49 1.74 1.27 -18.93
CA SER A 49 0.39 0.68 -18.77
C SER A 49 0.06 0.42 -17.29
N LEU A 50 1.01 -0.09 -16.50
CA LEU A 50 0.85 -0.33 -15.07
C LEU A 50 0.64 0.98 -14.29
N PHE A 51 1.38 2.04 -14.60
CA PHE A 51 1.19 3.37 -14.01
C PHE A 51 -0.22 3.90 -14.31
N LEU A 52 -0.63 3.89 -15.58
CA LEU A 52 -1.96 4.35 -16.01
C LEU A 52 -3.09 3.55 -15.32
N ARG A 53 -2.94 2.23 -15.22
CA ARG A 53 -3.87 1.36 -14.50
C ARG A 53 -3.93 1.72 -13.01
N THR A 54 -2.79 1.86 -12.36
CA THR A 54 -2.72 2.13 -10.92
C THR A 54 -3.30 3.51 -10.61
N ALA A 55 -2.94 4.53 -11.38
CA ALA A 55 -3.42 5.89 -11.21
C ALA A 55 -4.93 6.02 -11.45
N SER A 56 -5.48 5.29 -12.43
CA SER A 56 -6.94 5.27 -12.67
C SER A 56 -7.70 4.57 -11.55
N PHE A 57 -7.26 3.40 -11.07
CA PHE A 57 -7.87 2.77 -9.89
C PHE A 57 -7.78 3.67 -8.67
N TYR A 58 -6.63 4.29 -8.43
CA TYR A 58 -6.45 5.25 -7.35
C TYR A 58 -7.43 6.42 -7.47
N LEU A 59 -7.57 7.03 -8.66
CA LEU A 59 -8.47 8.16 -8.87
C LEU A 59 -9.93 7.82 -8.52
N PHE A 60 -10.45 6.73 -9.09
CA PHE A 60 -11.88 6.44 -9.00
C PHE A 60 -12.27 5.69 -7.74
N LEU A 61 -11.45 4.75 -7.28
CA LEU A 61 -11.77 3.94 -6.12
C LEU A 61 -11.33 4.61 -4.81
N ILE A 62 -10.26 5.39 -4.81
CA ILE A 62 -9.66 5.86 -3.55
C ILE A 62 -9.78 7.37 -3.42
N LYS A 63 -9.26 8.13 -4.39
CA LYS A 63 -9.22 9.60 -4.29
C LYS A 63 -10.61 10.22 -4.34
N ARG A 64 -11.47 9.73 -5.23
CA ARG A 64 -12.87 10.19 -5.40
C ARG A 64 -13.93 9.23 -4.84
N GLY A 65 -13.53 8.05 -4.40
CA GLY A 65 -14.45 7.03 -3.90
C GLY A 65 -14.84 7.30 -2.45
N ASP A 66 -16.07 7.71 -2.22
CA ASP A 66 -16.63 7.87 -0.87
C ASP A 66 -17.73 6.84 -0.61
N TRP A 67 -17.85 6.37 0.64
CA TRP A 67 -18.96 5.54 1.06
C TRP A 67 -20.16 6.42 1.38
N VAL A 68 -21.15 6.43 0.49
CA VAL A 68 -22.34 7.26 0.59
C VAL A 68 -23.49 6.46 1.19
N VAL A 69 -24.18 7.04 2.18
CA VAL A 69 -25.41 6.49 2.75
C VAL A 69 -26.57 7.43 2.44
N ASP A 70 -27.61 6.90 1.82
CA ASP A 70 -28.82 7.63 1.46
C ASP A 70 -29.96 7.30 2.45
N ILE A 71 -29.75 7.68 3.72
CA ILE A 71 -30.74 7.50 4.79
C ILE A 71 -31.09 8.89 5.35
N PRO A 72 -32.38 9.28 5.38
CA PRO A 72 -32.79 10.55 5.97
C PRO A 72 -32.32 10.68 7.42
N GLY A 73 -31.61 11.77 7.72
CA GLY A 73 -31.08 12.04 9.07
C GLY A 73 -29.72 11.41 9.38
N SER A 74 -29.09 10.68 8.46
CA SER A 74 -27.69 10.29 8.58
C SER A 74 -26.75 11.26 7.86
N ASP A 75 -25.48 11.27 8.26
CA ASP A 75 -24.43 11.91 7.46
C ASP A 75 -24.36 11.23 6.08
N LYS A 76 -24.18 12.05 5.04
CA LYS A 76 -24.14 11.57 3.65
C LYS A 76 -22.90 10.70 3.39
N ILE A 77 -21.81 10.96 4.10
CA ILE A 77 -20.54 10.23 4.02
C ILE A 77 -20.23 9.69 5.40
N LEU A 78 -19.98 8.38 5.51
CA LEU A 78 -19.56 7.75 6.75
C LEU A 78 -18.03 7.71 6.80
N ASP A 79 -17.41 8.68 7.49
CA ASP A 79 -15.96 8.88 7.50
C ASP A 79 -15.16 7.63 7.87
N TYR A 80 -15.59 6.87 8.89
CA TYR A 80 -14.85 5.68 9.32
C TYR A 80 -14.89 4.55 8.27
N LEU A 81 -16.00 4.38 7.54
CA LEU A 81 -16.09 3.40 6.44
C LEU A 81 -15.29 3.88 5.24
N THR A 82 -15.48 5.14 4.85
CA THR A 82 -14.76 5.78 3.75
C THR A 82 -13.25 5.70 3.96
N ASN A 83 -12.77 6.08 5.15
CA ASN A 83 -11.34 6.09 5.46
C ASN A 83 -10.78 4.66 5.51
N THR A 84 -11.51 3.71 6.09
CA THR A 84 -11.11 2.29 6.09
C THR A 84 -11.02 1.75 4.67
N TYR A 85 -12.01 2.00 3.83
CA TYR A 85 -12.03 1.58 2.43
C TYR A 85 -10.86 2.18 1.63
N LYS A 86 -10.67 3.50 1.72
CA LYS A 86 -9.54 4.19 1.08
C LYS A 86 -8.21 3.63 1.54
N TYR A 87 -8.06 3.42 2.85
CA TYR A 87 -6.85 2.87 3.43
C TYR A 87 -6.54 1.46 2.90
N VAL A 88 -7.52 0.56 2.92
CA VAL A 88 -7.36 -0.80 2.39
C VAL A 88 -7.03 -0.75 0.90
N GLY A 89 -7.69 0.13 0.14
CA GLY A 89 -7.44 0.35 -1.28
C GLY A 89 -5.99 0.76 -1.56
N ILE A 90 -5.43 1.71 -0.79
CA ILE A 90 -4.03 2.15 -0.92
C ILE A 90 -3.09 0.95 -0.79
N PHE A 91 -3.27 0.14 0.25
CA PHE A 91 -2.41 -1.02 0.49
C PHE A 91 -2.57 -2.11 -0.57
N SER A 92 -3.79 -2.34 -1.07
CA SER A 92 -4.03 -3.23 -2.20
C SER A 92 -3.30 -2.75 -3.46
N LEU A 93 -3.28 -1.45 -3.74
CA LEU A 93 -2.52 -0.90 -4.86
C LEU A 93 -1.01 -1.07 -4.67
N ILE A 94 -0.47 -0.73 -3.49
CA ILE A 94 0.95 -0.94 -3.17
C ILE A 94 1.36 -2.41 -3.38
N GLU A 95 0.55 -3.35 -2.89
CA GLU A 95 0.81 -4.79 -3.06
C GLU A 95 0.82 -5.21 -4.54
N SER A 96 -0.05 -4.59 -5.34
CA SER A 96 -0.19 -4.89 -6.78
C SER A 96 0.95 -4.36 -7.65
N LEU A 97 1.73 -3.39 -7.15
CA LEU A 97 2.90 -2.84 -7.85
C LEU A 97 4.11 -3.79 -7.81
N SER A 98 4.12 -4.75 -6.90
CA SER A 98 5.23 -5.69 -6.76
C SER A 98 5.10 -6.88 -7.72
N ASN A 99 6.15 -7.13 -8.48
CA ASN A 99 6.30 -8.30 -9.36
C ASN A 99 6.64 -9.61 -8.61
N GLU A 100 6.76 -9.58 -7.28
CA GLU A 100 7.05 -10.78 -6.51
C GLU A 100 5.90 -11.79 -6.64
N LYS A 101 6.26 -12.99 -7.09
CA LYS A 101 5.33 -14.12 -7.16
C LYS A 101 4.79 -14.43 -5.79
N PHE A 102 3.46 -14.38 -5.66
CA PHE A 102 2.77 -14.89 -4.50
C PHE A 102 3.11 -16.37 -4.30
N MET A 103 3.48 -16.72 -3.07
CA MET A 103 3.63 -18.09 -2.61
C MET A 103 2.80 -18.19 -1.36
N ASP A 104 1.82 -19.09 -1.31
CA ASP A 104 1.10 -19.33 -0.07
C ASP A 104 1.96 -20.15 0.91
N PHE A 105 1.57 -20.13 2.19
CA PHE A 105 2.33 -20.78 3.24
C PHE A 105 2.43 -22.30 3.02
N TYR A 106 1.39 -22.95 2.47
CA TYR A 106 1.42 -24.38 2.19
C TYR A 106 2.41 -24.71 1.07
N GLN A 107 2.45 -23.93 -0.01
CA GLN A 107 3.44 -24.06 -1.08
C GLN A 107 4.86 -23.85 -0.56
N PHE A 108 5.07 -22.86 0.33
CA PHE A 108 6.34 -22.63 0.99
C PHE A 108 6.79 -23.86 1.79
N LEU A 109 5.89 -24.43 2.59
CA LEU A 109 6.09 -25.64 3.39
C LEU A 109 6.45 -26.86 2.51
N VAL A 110 5.72 -27.07 1.42
CA VAL A 110 5.96 -28.18 0.47
C VAL A 110 7.31 -28.04 -0.23
N ARG A 111 7.68 -26.83 -0.66
CA ARG A 111 8.94 -26.55 -1.35
C ARG A 111 10.16 -26.81 -0.46
N ARG A 112 10.01 -26.67 0.87
CA ARG A 112 11.08 -26.92 1.85
C ARG A 112 10.93 -28.25 2.59
N LYS A 113 10.23 -29.24 2.01
CA LYS A 113 10.03 -30.58 2.61
C LYS A 113 11.29 -31.26 3.14
N SER A 114 12.47 -30.99 2.57
CA SER A 114 13.74 -31.55 3.06
C SER A 114 14.31 -30.86 4.30
N ALA A 115 13.82 -29.67 4.65
CA ALA A 115 14.31 -28.84 5.76
C ALA A 115 13.30 -28.70 6.91
N ILE A 116 12.11 -29.31 6.78
CA ILE A 116 11.03 -29.25 7.77
C ILE A 116 10.62 -30.69 8.10
N SER A 117 10.71 -31.06 9.38
CA SER A 117 10.23 -32.35 9.86
C SER A 117 8.70 -32.33 9.95
N TYR A 118 8.06 -33.37 9.41
CA TYR A 118 6.62 -33.56 9.51
C TYR A 118 6.29 -34.81 10.33
N PRO A 119 5.20 -34.82 11.12
CA PRO A 119 4.28 -33.71 11.34
C PRO A 119 4.90 -32.60 12.20
N ILE A 120 4.42 -31.36 12.04
CA ILE A 120 4.74 -30.26 12.95
C ILE A 120 3.86 -30.46 14.18
N ASN A 121 4.48 -30.64 15.36
CA ASN A 121 3.78 -31.21 16.52
C ASN A 121 3.02 -30.15 17.32
N ASP A 122 3.48 -28.91 17.31
CA ASP A 122 2.85 -27.82 18.06
C ASP A 122 3.02 -26.44 17.40
N LYS A 123 2.35 -25.46 18.00
CA LYS A 123 2.39 -24.06 17.56
C LYS A 123 3.77 -23.42 17.72
N ASN A 124 4.55 -23.81 18.73
CA ASN A 124 5.87 -23.24 18.99
C ASN A 124 6.88 -23.67 17.91
N GLU A 125 6.71 -24.85 17.31
CA GLU A 125 7.46 -25.29 16.14
C GLU A 125 6.98 -24.60 14.85
N LEU A 126 5.68 -24.34 14.73
CA LEU A 126 5.07 -23.71 13.54
C LEU A 126 5.39 -22.21 13.43
N ASP A 127 5.35 -21.48 14.56
CA ASP A 127 5.47 -20.02 14.60
C ASP A 127 6.80 -19.52 13.97
N PRO A 128 7.98 -20.08 14.28
CA PRO A 128 9.24 -19.69 13.63
C PRO A 128 9.25 -19.94 12.11
N ILE A 129 8.62 -21.02 11.65
CA ILE A 129 8.52 -21.35 10.23
C ILE A 129 7.60 -20.34 9.53
N TYR A 130 6.49 -19.99 10.17
CA TYR A 130 5.54 -18.99 9.69
C TYR A 130 6.14 -17.59 9.65
N GLU A 131 6.92 -17.20 10.66
CA GLU A 131 7.64 -15.92 10.67
C GLU A 131 8.71 -15.86 9.57
N ARG A 132 9.43 -16.97 9.31
CA ARG A 132 10.35 -17.05 8.17
C ARG A 132 9.61 -16.94 6.83
N TYR A 133 8.45 -17.56 6.70
CA TYR A 133 7.59 -17.39 5.52
C TYR A 133 7.18 -15.93 5.33
N LYS A 134 6.71 -15.24 6.38
CA LYS A 134 6.40 -13.80 6.29
C LYS A 134 7.61 -12.96 5.94
N ALA A 135 8.78 -13.32 6.48
CA ALA A 135 10.03 -12.62 6.19
C ALA A 135 10.52 -12.85 4.76
N ASP A 136 10.16 -13.95 4.11
CA ASP A 136 10.56 -14.27 2.74
C ASP A 136 9.52 -13.79 1.70
N TYR A 137 8.23 -14.00 1.97
CA TYR A 137 7.12 -13.87 1.02
C TYR A 137 5.95 -13.00 1.51
N GLY A 138 6.04 -12.44 2.72
CA GLY A 138 4.96 -11.63 3.29
C GLY A 138 4.79 -10.31 2.54
N SER A 139 3.54 -9.95 2.21
CA SER A 139 3.24 -8.69 1.50
C SER A 139 3.64 -7.43 2.29
N ILE A 140 3.94 -7.57 3.58
CA ILE A 140 4.54 -6.51 4.41
C ILE A 140 5.87 -6.01 3.82
N LYS A 141 6.66 -6.86 3.15
CA LYS A 141 7.92 -6.46 2.50
C LYS A 141 7.66 -5.50 1.35
N LYS A 142 6.58 -5.72 0.60
CA LYS A 142 6.16 -4.86 -0.52
C LYS A 142 5.83 -3.46 0.00
N CYS A 143 5.09 -3.40 1.10
CA CYS A 143 4.80 -2.15 1.81
C CYS A 143 6.08 -1.46 2.31
N ILE A 144 6.99 -2.20 2.97
CA ILE A 144 8.26 -1.66 3.46
C ILE A 144 9.10 -1.10 2.29
N ALA A 145 9.23 -1.85 1.19
CA ALA A 145 9.99 -1.44 0.03
C ALA A 145 9.41 -0.17 -0.61
N PHE A 146 8.09 -0.09 -0.73
CA PHE A 146 7.38 1.08 -1.26
C PHE A 146 7.69 2.33 -0.43
N PHE A 147 7.55 2.28 0.90
CA PHE A 147 7.82 3.43 1.75
C PHE A 147 9.32 3.75 1.90
N LYS A 148 10.22 2.76 1.77
CA LYS A 148 11.67 2.98 1.73
C LYS A 148 12.13 3.67 0.43
N ALA A 149 11.34 3.61 -0.64
CA ALA A 149 11.63 4.29 -1.90
C ALA A 149 11.30 5.80 -1.88
N LEU A 150 10.53 6.26 -0.89
CA LEU A 150 10.29 7.69 -0.69
C LEU A 150 11.62 8.43 -0.45
N ASN A 151 11.68 9.71 -0.80
CA ASN A 151 12.85 10.52 -0.46
C ASN A 151 13.04 10.62 1.08
N PRO A 152 14.26 10.89 1.58
CA PRO A 152 14.53 10.91 3.02
C PRO A 152 13.67 11.91 3.81
N GLU A 153 13.37 13.08 3.22
CA GLU A 153 12.53 14.09 3.86
C GLU A 153 11.10 13.57 4.10
N ARG A 154 10.54 12.87 3.13
CA ARG A 154 9.21 12.24 3.22
C ARG A 154 9.19 11.04 4.14
N GLN A 155 10.25 10.23 4.14
CA GLN A 155 10.40 9.17 5.15
C GLN A 155 10.38 9.75 6.55
N ASN A 156 11.13 10.82 6.80
CA ASN A 156 11.18 11.49 8.11
C ASN A 156 9.83 12.12 8.48
N ALA A 157 9.16 12.78 7.53
CA ALA A 157 7.82 13.32 7.72
C ALA A 157 6.84 12.21 8.12
N LEU A 158 6.82 11.09 7.38
CA LEU A 158 5.97 9.95 7.68
C LEU A 158 6.27 9.35 9.06
N ILE A 159 7.55 9.14 9.39
CA ILE A 159 8.01 8.66 10.70
C ILE A 159 7.52 9.57 11.83
N SER A 160 7.51 10.88 11.63
CA SER A 160 7.05 11.84 12.65
C SER A 160 5.53 11.80 12.92
N GLN A 161 4.74 11.21 12.01
CA GLN A 161 3.28 11.11 12.14
C GLN A 161 2.82 9.89 12.95
N LEU A 162 3.72 8.96 13.27
CA LEU A 162 3.37 7.75 14.02
C LEU A 162 4.41 7.46 15.09
N GLU A 163 3.99 7.53 16.34
CA GLU A 163 4.80 7.15 17.49
C GLU A 163 4.26 5.84 18.09
N VAL A 164 5.11 4.82 18.15
CA VAL A 164 4.81 3.57 18.86
C VAL A 164 5.71 3.51 20.09
N ARG A 165 5.14 3.72 21.28
CA ARG A 165 5.93 3.74 22.52
C ARG A 165 6.68 2.42 22.71
N GLY A 166 7.98 2.54 23.04
CA GLY A 166 8.86 1.40 23.27
C GLY A 166 9.37 0.71 22.00
N THR A 167 9.24 1.34 20.82
CA THR A 167 9.83 0.88 19.56
C THR A 167 10.65 2.01 18.95
N GLU A 168 11.80 1.70 18.35
CA GLU A 168 12.58 2.69 17.61
C GLU A 168 11.80 3.15 16.36
N SER A 169 11.69 4.47 16.20
CA SER A 169 10.99 5.08 15.09
C SER A 169 11.80 4.91 13.81
N SER A 170 11.30 4.10 12.88
CA SER A 170 11.91 3.85 11.58
C SER A 170 10.84 3.66 10.52
N ILE A 171 11.20 3.84 9.25
CA ILE A 171 10.26 3.60 8.13
C ILE A 171 9.75 2.15 8.13
N GLU A 172 10.57 1.22 8.60
CA GLU A 172 10.20 -0.19 8.66
C GLU A 172 9.22 -0.49 9.80
N SER A 173 9.46 0.03 11.01
CA SER A 173 8.53 -0.12 12.13
C SER A 173 7.18 0.55 11.82
N LEU A 174 7.21 1.68 11.11
CA LEU A 174 6.02 2.36 10.62
C LEU A 174 5.27 1.55 9.56
N ALA A 175 5.95 1.11 8.49
CA ALA A 175 5.33 0.31 7.44
C ALA A 175 4.71 -0.98 7.99
N LYS A 176 5.37 -1.60 8.99
CA LYS A 176 4.82 -2.75 9.73
C LYS A 176 3.54 -2.39 10.48
N CYS A 177 3.55 -1.29 11.24
CA CYS A 177 2.37 -0.85 11.99
C CYS A 177 1.19 -0.53 11.06
N LEU A 178 1.43 0.19 9.97
CA LEU A 178 0.40 0.50 8.98
C LEU A 178 -0.13 -0.79 8.31
N TYR A 179 0.75 -1.69 7.89
CA TYR A 179 0.33 -2.95 7.30
C TYR A 179 -0.49 -3.82 8.27
N GLU A 180 -0.16 -3.81 9.57
CA GLU A 180 -0.95 -4.49 10.60
C GLU A 180 -2.38 -3.96 10.69
N LEU A 181 -2.61 -2.65 10.55
CA LEU A 181 -3.96 -2.08 10.52
C LEU A 181 -4.78 -2.64 9.35
N ARG A 182 -4.16 -2.73 8.16
CA ARG A 182 -4.79 -3.33 6.98
C ARG A 182 -5.06 -4.82 7.21
N SER A 183 -4.11 -5.54 7.79
CA SER A 183 -4.23 -6.97 8.10
C SER A 183 -5.39 -7.26 9.05
N LYS A 184 -5.58 -6.41 10.08
CA LYS A 184 -6.70 -6.53 11.02
C LYS A 184 -8.06 -6.31 10.37
N PHE A 185 -8.19 -5.31 9.49
CA PHE A 185 -9.42 -5.16 8.73
C PHE A 185 -9.73 -6.41 7.89
N VAL A 186 -8.74 -6.94 7.18
CA VAL A 186 -8.94 -8.11 6.29
C VAL A 186 -9.31 -9.39 7.05
N HIS A 187 -8.75 -9.60 8.25
CA HIS A 187 -8.95 -10.84 9.00
C HIS A 187 -9.99 -10.75 10.12
N GLU A 188 -10.22 -9.56 10.67
CA GLU A 188 -11.05 -9.33 11.85
C GLU A 188 -12.16 -8.29 11.59
N ALA A 189 -12.25 -7.72 10.39
CA ALA A 189 -13.16 -6.61 10.04
C ALA A 189 -13.00 -5.37 10.95
N GLU A 190 -11.84 -5.22 11.58
CA GLU A 190 -11.53 -4.08 12.46
C GLU A 190 -11.38 -2.80 11.63
N LEU A 191 -12.24 -1.82 11.88
CA LEU A 191 -12.26 -0.54 11.19
C LEU A 191 -11.05 0.33 11.57
N VAL A 192 -10.52 1.05 10.59
CA VAL A 192 -9.37 1.95 10.74
C VAL A 192 -9.85 3.28 11.31
N HIS A 193 -10.06 3.30 12.63
CA HIS A 193 -10.54 4.48 13.37
C HIS A 193 -9.42 5.45 13.79
N HIS A 194 -8.15 5.06 13.62
CA HIS A 194 -7.00 5.87 14.03
C HIS A 194 -6.64 6.99 13.04
N MET A 195 -7.13 6.91 11.81
CA MET A 195 -6.85 7.88 10.73
C MET A 195 -7.93 8.98 10.67
N VAL A 196 -8.12 9.63 11.80
CA VAL A 196 -8.97 10.82 11.94
C VAL A 196 -8.12 12.08 11.82
N ASP A 197 -8.74 13.20 11.47
CA ASP A 197 -8.07 14.50 11.50
C ASP A 197 -7.67 14.82 12.96
N GLY A 198 -6.37 14.77 13.28
CA GLY A 198 -5.83 15.06 14.61
C GLY A 198 -4.92 13.96 15.19
N THR A 199 -4.68 14.00 16.50
CA THR A 199 -3.91 12.97 17.21
C THR A 199 -4.85 11.94 17.80
N SER A 200 -4.75 10.69 17.35
CA SER A 200 -5.40 9.54 17.98
C SER A 200 -4.41 8.79 18.87
N VAL A 201 -4.90 8.33 20.03
CA VAL A 201 -4.14 7.50 20.96
C VAL A 201 -4.88 6.19 21.12
N SER A 202 -4.20 5.08 20.87
CA SER A 202 -4.78 3.75 21.02
C SER A 202 -3.88 2.81 21.82
N PHE A 203 -4.53 1.83 22.45
CA PHE A 203 -3.87 0.82 23.25
C PHE A 203 -3.98 -0.51 22.52
N LYS A 204 -2.84 -1.06 22.12
CA LYS A 204 -2.75 -2.38 21.49
C LYS A 204 -1.93 -3.30 22.39
N GLY A 205 -2.63 -4.09 23.20
CA GLY A 205 -2.00 -4.90 24.26
C GLY A 205 -1.33 -3.99 25.29
N LYS A 206 -0.01 -4.14 25.47
CA LYS A 206 0.81 -3.29 26.35
C LYS A 206 1.47 -2.08 25.65
N LYS A 207 1.19 -1.86 24.37
CA LYS A 207 1.76 -0.76 23.58
C LYS A 207 0.77 0.37 23.41
N THR A 208 1.24 1.61 23.57
CA THR A 208 0.49 2.81 23.21
C THR A 208 0.95 3.26 21.83
N ILE A 209 -0.01 3.43 20.92
CA ILE A 209 0.21 3.96 19.57
C ILE A 209 -0.38 5.36 19.55
N VAL A 210 0.43 6.34 19.19
CA VAL A 210 0.00 7.72 18.95
C VAL A 210 0.10 7.95 17.44
N CYS A 211 -1.06 8.07 16.79
CA CYS A 211 -1.15 8.25 15.35
C CYS A 211 -1.68 9.65 15.06
N LYS A 212 -0.87 10.45 14.37
CA LYS A 212 -1.25 11.78 13.84
C LYS A 212 -1.56 11.72 12.35
N LEU A 213 -1.37 10.57 11.74
CA LEU A 213 -1.58 10.34 10.31
C LEU A 213 -3.08 10.33 10.01
N SER A 214 -3.54 11.32 9.24
CA SER A 214 -4.89 11.34 8.67
C SER A 214 -4.96 10.48 7.40
N ILE A 215 -6.17 10.18 6.93
CA ILE A 215 -6.33 9.55 5.61
C ILE A 215 -5.79 10.43 4.48
N LYS A 216 -5.87 11.77 4.61
CA LYS A 216 -5.36 12.72 3.61
C LYS A 216 -3.85 12.62 3.51
N ASP A 217 -3.16 12.51 4.63
CA ASP A 217 -1.71 12.30 4.66
C ASP A 217 -1.34 10.97 4.01
N ALA A 218 -2.08 9.89 4.33
CA ALA A 218 -1.85 8.59 3.71
C ALA A 218 -2.02 8.61 2.18
N LEU A 219 -2.99 9.39 1.67
CA LEU A 219 -3.16 9.60 0.22
C LEU A 219 -1.95 10.32 -0.38
N ILE A 220 -1.46 11.39 0.26
CA ILE A 220 -0.28 12.13 -0.21
C ILE A 220 0.95 11.23 -0.25
N PHE A 221 1.23 10.50 0.84
CA PHE A 221 2.37 9.58 0.88
C PHE A 221 2.27 8.47 -0.17
N PHE A 222 1.06 7.99 -0.47
CA PHE A 222 0.85 7.04 -1.54
C PHE A 222 1.13 7.65 -2.92
N GLU A 223 0.62 8.84 -3.20
CA GLU A 223 0.83 9.51 -4.49
C GLU A 223 2.32 9.78 -4.75
N GLU A 224 3.04 10.26 -3.74
CA GLU A 224 4.49 10.48 -3.82
C GLU A 224 5.25 9.16 -3.99
N GLY A 225 4.87 8.12 -3.24
CA GLY A 225 5.45 6.79 -3.39
C GLY A 225 5.18 6.17 -4.76
N LEU A 226 4.00 6.42 -5.33
CA LEU A 226 3.65 6.01 -6.68
C LEU A 226 4.54 6.72 -7.71
N ILE A 227 4.73 8.04 -7.56
CA ILE A 227 5.59 8.82 -8.45
C ILE A 227 7.03 8.28 -8.42
N GLU A 228 7.61 8.13 -7.24
CA GLU A 228 8.98 7.64 -7.05
C GLU A 228 9.14 6.19 -7.54
N HIS A 229 8.17 5.31 -7.28
CA HIS A 229 8.18 3.92 -7.76
C HIS A 229 8.36 3.82 -9.29
N PHE A 230 7.75 4.73 -10.04
CA PHE A 230 7.81 4.74 -11.50
C PHE A 230 8.93 5.62 -12.07
N LYS A 231 9.55 6.49 -11.27
CA LYS A 231 10.71 7.31 -11.62
C LYS A 231 12.00 6.49 -11.69
N ASP A 232 12.12 5.48 -10.84
CA ASP A 232 13.28 4.59 -10.85
C ASP A 232 13.29 3.72 -12.11
N ASN A 233 14.23 4.01 -13.02
CA ASN A 233 14.62 3.14 -14.14
C ASN A 233 15.31 1.85 -13.68
N ASN A 234 15.62 1.73 -12.38
CA ASN A 234 16.31 0.59 -11.77
C ASN A 234 15.41 -0.06 -10.72
N GLN A 235 14.44 -0.85 -11.14
CA GLN A 235 14.00 -1.99 -10.34
C GLN A 235 14.31 -3.27 -11.12
N ILE A 236 15.25 -4.02 -10.54
CA ILE A 236 15.85 -5.29 -10.94
C ILE A 236 14.80 -6.34 -11.29
#